data_AF-A0A917V4R0-F1
#
_entry.id   AF-A0A917V4R0-F1
#
_cell.length_a   1.000
_cell.length_b   1.000
_cell.length_c   1.000
_cell.angle_alpha   90.00
_cell.angle_beta   90.00
_cell.angle_gamma   90.00
#
_symmetry.space_group_name_H-M   'P 1'
#
loop_
_entity.id
_entity.type
_entity.pdbx_description
1 polymer ?
#
loop_
_entity_poly.entity_id
_entity_poly.type
_entity_poly.pdbx_seq_one_letter_code
_entity_poly.pdbx_strand_id
1 'polypeptide(L)'
;MHDTVENRTRALRIGVAGPVGTGKSTLIATLCRQLADELQMAVVTNDIYTDEDARLLRAAGVLPVERIVAVETGACPHTAIRDDVTPNLLAVEDLERQFAPLDVVLVESGGDNLTATFSPALVDAQIFCIDVAGGGDVARKGGPGIERADLLVVNKTDLGVHVDVDPAQMVTDARAVRGGLPVVALSQRDPASIDALVRWVLSVLNAHRGGGHTPTDPGPMAPHFHFHADADADADGEHEHGEGGHGEHGHVHGEPARGVGESHDHAHAGNEHGHVHGEHARRVGEPHGEHAHAEGEQGDVRGQREHGCGEPGHAGDHGCADDTASGLHERQHAH
;
A
#
# COMPACT_ATOMS: atom_id res chain seq x y z
N MET A 1 41.96 15.97 6.88
CA MET A 1 41.06 15.80 5.73
C MET A 1 39.65 15.73 6.28
N HIS A 2 38.96 16.86 6.35
CA HIS A 2 37.52 16.84 6.56
C HIS A 2 36.94 16.47 5.21
N ASP A 3 36.54 15.21 5.08
CA ASP A 3 35.81 14.77 3.90
C ASP A 3 34.51 15.59 3.87
N THR A 4 34.32 16.29 2.76
CA THR A 4 33.16 17.11 2.49
C THR A 4 31.95 16.20 2.62
N VAL A 5 31.15 16.36 3.68
CA VAL A 5 29.78 15.82 3.71
C VAL A 5 29.04 16.60 2.63
N GLU A 6 29.17 16.15 1.38
CA GLU A 6 28.32 16.59 0.30
C GLU A 6 26.88 16.48 0.81
N ASN A 7 26.13 17.56 0.62
CA ASN A 7 24.77 17.72 1.08
C ASN A 7 23.87 16.68 0.38
N ARG A 8 23.95 15.43 0.85
CA ARG A 8 23.19 14.32 0.30
C ARG A 8 21.75 14.56 0.67
N THR A 9 20.94 14.87 -0.34
CA THR A 9 19.49 14.89 -0.23
C THR A 9 19.02 13.58 0.36
N ARG A 10 18.04 13.63 1.29
CA ARG A 10 17.36 12.45 1.82
C ARG A 10 16.85 11.56 0.67
N ALA A 11 16.59 10.29 0.97
CA ALA A 11 16.04 9.35 0.00
C ALA A 11 14.77 9.91 -0.66
N LEU A 12 14.55 9.55 -1.93
CA LEU A 12 13.27 9.79 -2.59
C LEU A 12 12.22 8.88 -1.95
N ARG A 13 11.13 9.45 -1.46
CA ARG A 13 10.03 8.71 -0.84
C ARG A 13 8.89 8.60 -1.86
N ILE A 14 8.53 7.38 -2.26
CA ILE A 14 7.45 7.15 -3.23
C ILE A 14 6.31 6.41 -2.55
N GLY A 15 5.13 7.03 -2.51
CA GLY A 15 3.90 6.39 -2.05
C GLY A 15 3.28 5.50 -3.13
N VAL A 16 2.80 4.32 -2.76
CA VAL A 16 2.04 3.43 -3.63
C VAL A 16 0.66 3.18 -3.01
N ALA A 17 -0.36 3.81 -3.60
CA ALA A 17 -1.76 3.73 -3.14
C ALA A 17 -2.66 3.06 -4.17
N GLY A 18 -3.84 2.63 -3.73
CA GLY A 18 -4.88 2.10 -4.62
C GLY A 18 -5.88 1.19 -3.90
N PRO A 19 -6.95 0.79 -4.60
CA PRO A 19 -7.90 -0.20 -4.10
C PRO A 19 -7.27 -1.51 -3.65
N VAL A 20 -7.97 -2.17 -2.72
CA VAL A 20 -7.64 -3.52 -2.25
C VAL A 20 -7.51 -4.46 -3.45
N GLY A 21 -6.45 -5.27 -3.46
CA GLY A 21 -6.25 -6.30 -4.48
C GLY A 21 -5.75 -5.80 -5.84
N THR A 22 -5.47 -4.50 -6.02
CA THR A 22 -4.94 -3.95 -7.29
C THR A 22 -3.51 -4.37 -7.61
N GLY A 23 -2.78 -4.94 -6.63
CA GLY A 23 -1.44 -5.49 -6.80
C GLY A 23 -0.30 -4.55 -6.37
N LYS A 24 -0.55 -3.65 -5.42
CA LYS A 24 0.43 -2.67 -4.89
C LYS A 24 1.72 -3.34 -4.38
N SER A 25 1.61 -4.33 -3.50
CA SER A 25 2.77 -5.06 -2.97
C SER A 25 3.53 -5.80 -4.08
N THR A 26 2.83 -6.35 -5.08
CA THR A 26 3.52 -6.98 -6.22
C THR A 26 4.16 -5.97 -7.18
N LEU A 27 3.60 -4.76 -7.29
CA LEU A 27 4.23 -3.64 -8.00
C LEU A 27 5.51 -3.22 -7.29
N ILE A 28 5.49 -3.09 -5.96
CA ILE A 28 6.67 -2.82 -5.13
C ILE A 28 7.72 -3.93 -5.30
N ALA A 29 7.32 -5.19 -5.19
CA ALA A 29 8.22 -6.32 -5.41
C ALA A 29 8.85 -6.31 -6.82
N THR A 30 8.11 -5.84 -7.82
CA THR A 30 8.62 -5.68 -9.18
C THR A 30 9.66 -4.57 -9.26
N LEU A 31 9.38 -3.40 -8.67
CA LEU A 31 10.34 -2.30 -8.59
C LEU A 31 11.63 -2.73 -7.87
N CYS A 32 11.52 -3.36 -6.70
CA CYS A 32 12.68 -3.85 -5.96
C CYS A 32 13.51 -4.84 -6.79
N ARG A 33 12.88 -5.82 -7.45
CA ARG A 33 13.62 -6.77 -8.32
C ARG A 33 14.36 -6.10 -9.46
N GLN A 34 13.83 -5.02 -10.02
CA GLN A 34 14.45 -4.34 -11.17
C GLN A 34 15.54 -3.35 -10.75
N LEU A 35 15.50 -2.85 -9.50
CA LEU A 35 16.28 -1.69 -9.10
C LEU A 35 17.22 -1.93 -7.91
N ALA A 36 17.01 -2.98 -7.11
CA ALA A 36 17.79 -3.20 -5.87
C ALA A 36 19.28 -3.53 -6.12
N ASP A 37 19.63 -4.00 -7.31
CA ASP A 37 21.04 -4.24 -7.70
C ASP A 37 21.80 -2.92 -7.93
N GLU A 38 21.08 -1.84 -8.25
CA GLU A 38 21.66 -0.53 -8.59
C GLU A 38 21.36 0.56 -7.55
N LEU A 39 20.27 0.42 -6.79
CA LEU A 39 19.77 1.40 -5.84
C LEU A 39 19.68 0.83 -4.43
N GLN A 40 20.05 1.63 -3.44
CA GLN A 40 19.79 1.33 -2.04
C GLN A 40 18.33 1.62 -1.71
N MET A 41 17.53 0.56 -1.56
CA MET A 41 16.08 0.68 -1.35
C MET A 41 15.65 0.20 0.04
N ALA A 42 14.52 0.71 0.51
CA ALA A 42 13.77 0.17 1.64
C ALA A 42 12.25 0.30 1.38
N VAL A 43 11.45 -0.45 2.14
CA VAL A 43 9.99 -0.47 2.02
C VAL A 43 9.34 -0.33 3.40
N VAL A 44 8.35 0.54 3.49
CA VAL A 44 7.37 0.58 4.57
C VAL A 44 6.02 0.13 4.01
N THR A 45 5.39 -0.87 4.62
CA THR A 45 4.06 -1.34 4.24
C THR A 45 3.04 -1.03 5.33
N ASN A 46 1.84 -0.63 4.92
CA ASN A 46 0.74 -0.36 5.85
C ASN A 46 -0.34 -1.42 5.71
N ASP A 47 -0.77 -1.97 6.83
CA ASP A 47 -1.97 -2.77 6.91
C ASP A 47 -2.67 -2.53 8.26
N ILE A 48 -3.98 -2.77 8.30
CA ILE A 48 -4.83 -2.32 9.41
C ILE A 48 -4.63 -3.23 10.63
N TYR A 49 -4.53 -4.54 10.41
CA TYR A 49 -4.55 -5.55 11.47
C TYR A 49 -3.50 -6.65 11.32
N THR A 50 -2.68 -6.61 10.27
CA THR A 50 -1.71 -7.67 9.98
C THR A 50 -0.40 -7.09 9.42
N ASP A 51 0.59 -7.95 9.19
CA ASP A 51 1.84 -7.65 8.49
C ASP A 51 1.95 -8.44 7.17
N GLU A 52 0.81 -8.83 6.57
CA GLU A 52 0.77 -9.75 5.42
C GLU A 52 1.50 -9.18 4.19
N ASP A 53 1.36 -7.88 3.90
CA ASP A 53 2.05 -7.25 2.79
C ASP A 53 3.58 -7.24 3.00
N ALA A 54 4.05 -7.01 4.24
CA ALA A 54 5.47 -7.13 4.56
C ALA A 54 5.96 -8.58 4.44
N ARG A 55 5.15 -9.56 4.89
CA ARG A 55 5.49 -10.99 4.75
C ARG A 55 5.58 -11.40 3.29
N LEU A 56 4.66 -10.94 2.44
CA LEU A 56 4.70 -11.17 1.00
C LEU A 56 6.02 -10.66 0.41
N LEU A 57 6.42 -9.42 0.73
CA LEU A 57 7.67 -8.84 0.23
C LEU A 57 8.91 -9.57 0.75
N ARG A 58 8.94 -9.93 2.03
CA ARG A 58 10.04 -10.69 2.65
C ARG A 58 10.16 -12.08 2.01
N ALA A 59 9.04 -12.77 1.81
CA ALA A 59 9.01 -14.09 1.17
C ALA A 59 9.41 -14.03 -0.31
N ALA A 60 9.11 -12.92 -0.99
CA ALA A 60 9.54 -12.69 -2.36
C ALA A 60 11.06 -12.51 -2.49
N GLY A 61 11.78 -12.26 -1.38
CA GLY A 61 13.24 -12.18 -1.35
C GLY A 61 13.82 -11.03 -2.18
N VAL A 62 13.05 -9.96 -2.36
CA VAL A 62 13.40 -8.84 -3.26
C VAL A 62 14.30 -7.79 -2.60
N LEU A 63 14.40 -7.82 -1.28
CA LEU A 63 15.29 -7.00 -0.45
C LEU A 63 15.69 -7.79 0.81
N PRO A 64 16.78 -7.41 1.49
CA PRO A 64 17.05 -7.83 2.87
C PRO A 64 15.84 -7.57 3.77
N VAL A 65 15.50 -8.55 4.63
CA VAL A 65 14.27 -8.54 5.44
C VAL A 65 14.19 -7.31 6.35
N GLU A 66 15.33 -6.88 6.87
CA GLU A 66 15.50 -5.72 7.74
C GLU A 66 15.23 -4.38 7.05
N ARG A 67 15.15 -4.35 5.71
CA ARG A 67 14.76 -3.17 4.92
C ARG A 67 13.27 -3.12 4.59
N ILE A 68 12.48 -4.07 5.10
CA ILE A 68 11.02 -4.14 4.92
C ILE A 68 10.38 -4.02 6.30
N VAL A 69 9.76 -2.87 6.57
CA VAL A 69 9.09 -2.56 7.84
C VAL A 69 7.58 -2.53 7.65
N ALA A 70 6.85 -3.15 8.57
CA ALA A 70 5.40 -3.07 8.62
C ALA A 70 4.98 -2.00 9.63
N VAL A 71 3.99 -1.18 9.26
CA VAL A 71 3.30 -0.25 10.16
C VAL A 71 1.85 -0.70 10.27
N GLU A 72 1.46 -1.15 11.45
CA GLU A 72 0.07 -1.45 11.78
C GLU A 72 -0.67 -0.14 12.05
N THR A 73 -1.62 0.21 11.19
CA THR A 73 -2.27 1.53 11.25
C THR A 73 -3.38 1.60 12.30
N GLY A 74 -4.01 0.47 12.63
CA GLY A 74 -5.10 0.38 13.61
C GLY A 74 -6.40 1.12 13.24
N ALA A 75 -6.42 1.84 12.12
CA ALA A 75 -7.51 2.68 11.64
C ALA A 75 -7.52 2.74 10.10
N CYS A 76 -8.45 3.52 9.53
CA CYS A 76 -8.63 3.66 8.08
C CYS A 76 -7.30 4.01 7.38
N PRO A 77 -6.94 3.33 6.28
CA PRO A 77 -5.64 3.50 5.64
C PRO A 77 -5.28 4.94 5.26
N HIS A 78 -6.26 5.74 4.80
CA HIS A 78 -6.05 7.14 4.46
C HIS A 78 -5.50 7.98 5.63
N THR A 79 -5.90 7.71 6.87
CA THR A 79 -5.42 8.45 8.04
C THR A 79 -3.91 8.28 8.18
N ALA A 80 -3.41 7.06 8.08
CA ALA A 80 -2.00 6.74 8.28
C ALA A 80 -1.06 7.31 7.19
N ILE A 81 -1.60 7.59 5.99
CA ILE A 81 -0.81 8.12 4.87
C ILE A 81 -1.02 9.61 4.63
N ARG A 82 -2.01 10.23 5.30
CA ARG A 82 -2.38 11.62 5.06
C ARG A 82 -2.61 12.46 6.30
N ASP A 83 -3.55 12.07 7.15
CA ASP A 83 -4.01 12.90 8.27
C ASP A 83 -3.06 12.81 9.48
N ASP A 84 -2.61 11.60 9.80
CA ASP A 84 -1.56 11.33 10.78
C ASP A 84 -0.49 10.43 10.17
N VAL A 85 0.49 11.06 9.53
CA VAL A 85 1.61 10.37 8.90
C VAL A 85 2.72 9.98 9.86
N THR A 86 2.57 10.30 11.15
CA THR A 86 3.65 10.17 12.14
C THR A 86 4.23 8.75 12.21
N PRO A 87 3.41 7.67 12.29
CA PRO A 87 3.95 6.31 12.36
C PRO A 87 4.78 5.94 11.13
N ASN A 88 4.30 6.32 9.94
CA ASN A 88 5.00 6.08 8.68
C ASN A 88 6.28 6.91 8.59
N LEU A 89 6.22 8.20 8.93
CA LEU A 89 7.36 9.09 8.85
C LEU A 89 8.48 8.63 9.78
N LEU A 90 8.16 8.21 11.01
CA LEU A 90 9.14 7.65 11.95
C LEU A 90 9.78 6.37 11.38
N ALA A 91 9.00 5.45 10.83
CA ALA A 91 9.52 4.23 10.22
C ALA A 91 10.46 4.51 9.03
N VAL A 92 10.08 5.46 8.17
CA VAL A 92 10.93 5.91 7.04
C VAL A 92 12.23 6.53 7.55
N GLU A 93 12.16 7.41 8.53
CA GLU A 93 13.36 8.06 9.08
C GLU A 93 14.28 7.09 9.82
N ASP A 94 13.74 6.08 10.50
CA ASP A 94 14.53 5.01 11.13
C ASP A 94 15.28 4.19 10.08
N LEU A 95 14.61 3.82 8.98
CA LEU A 95 15.25 3.14 7.84
C LEU A 95 16.34 4.01 7.19
N GLU A 96 16.06 5.30 6.97
CA GLU A 96 17.02 6.26 6.42
C GLU A 96 18.25 6.41 7.33
N ARG A 97 18.08 6.39 8.66
CA ARG A 97 19.18 6.42 9.63
C ARG A 97 19.97 5.11 9.66
N GLN A 98 19.28 3.97 9.68
CA GLN A 98 19.90 2.66 9.87
C GLN A 98 20.65 2.18 8.63
N PHE A 99 20.09 2.42 7.43
CA PHE A 99 20.62 1.92 6.16
C PHE A 99 21.18 3.04 5.29
N ALA A 100 21.56 4.16 5.91
CA ALA A 100 22.19 5.26 5.20
C ALA A 100 23.42 4.77 4.41
N PRO A 101 23.53 5.12 3.12
CA PRO A 101 22.57 5.89 2.35
C PRO A 101 21.47 5.06 1.67
N LEU A 102 20.22 5.54 1.74
CA LEU A 102 19.13 5.08 0.88
C LEU A 102 18.92 6.03 -0.29
N ASP A 103 18.59 5.46 -1.46
CA ASP A 103 18.23 6.17 -2.67
C ASP A 103 16.71 6.35 -2.77
N VAL A 104 15.96 5.29 -2.45
CA VAL A 104 14.50 5.26 -2.53
C VAL A 104 13.90 4.54 -1.32
N VAL A 105 12.85 5.13 -0.72
CA VAL A 105 11.97 4.45 0.23
C VAL A 105 10.59 4.37 -0.38
N LEU A 106 10.08 3.15 -0.57
CA LEU A 106 8.71 2.91 -1.04
C LEU A 106 7.79 2.82 0.17
N VAL A 107 6.64 3.51 0.12
CA VAL A 107 5.63 3.47 1.19
C VAL A 107 4.33 2.93 0.60
N GLU A 108 3.94 1.72 0.96
CA GLU A 108 2.67 1.12 0.55
C GLU A 108 1.55 1.59 1.47
N SER A 109 0.44 2.08 0.91
CA SER A 109 -0.78 2.28 1.69
C SER A 109 -1.49 0.95 1.97
N GLY A 110 -2.33 0.89 3.00
CA GLY A 110 -3.38 -0.11 3.04
C GLY A 110 -4.31 0.04 1.83
N GLY A 111 -5.03 -1.01 1.45
CA GLY A 111 -5.99 -0.92 0.35
C GLY A 111 -7.16 0.00 0.71
N ASP A 112 -7.44 1.01 -0.12
CA ASP A 112 -8.44 2.04 0.16
C ASP A 112 -9.14 2.49 -1.14
N ASN A 113 -10.19 3.31 -1.03
CA ASN A 113 -11.01 3.75 -2.15
C ASN A 113 -10.26 4.71 -3.11
N LEU A 114 -10.94 5.12 -4.20
CA LEU A 114 -10.35 5.94 -5.28
C LEU A 114 -9.87 7.35 -4.84
N THR A 115 -10.19 7.77 -3.61
CA THR A 115 -9.82 9.08 -3.07
C THR A 115 -8.49 9.07 -2.30
N ALA A 116 -7.92 7.89 -2.04
CA ALA A 116 -6.70 7.75 -1.27
C ALA A 116 -5.53 8.50 -1.91
N THR A 117 -4.83 9.26 -1.08
CA THR A 117 -3.76 10.19 -1.48
C THR A 117 -2.80 10.32 -0.32
N PHE A 118 -1.51 10.44 -0.63
CA PHE A 118 -0.49 10.65 0.39
C PHE A 118 -0.37 12.14 0.74
N SER A 119 0.00 12.42 1.99
CA SER A 119 0.47 13.76 2.38
C SER A 119 1.86 14.04 1.80
N PRO A 120 2.13 15.25 1.27
CA PRO A 120 3.47 15.66 0.83
C PRO A 120 4.48 15.75 1.99
N ALA A 121 4.03 15.71 3.25
CA ALA A 121 4.91 15.58 4.40
C ALA A 121 5.53 14.17 4.53
N LEU A 122 4.90 13.16 3.93
CA LEU A 122 5.35 11.77 3.98
C LEU A 122 6.11 11.35 2.72
N VAL A 123 5.57 11.63 1.53
CA VAL A 123 6.13 11.18 0.25
C VAL A 123 6.42 12.34 -0.69
N ASP A 124 7.38 12.14 -1.60
CA ASP A 124 7.75 13.09 -2.64
C ASP A 124 6.92 12.95 -3.91
N ALA A 125 6.55 11.72 -4.23
CA ALA A 125 5.75 11.37 -5.40
C ALA A 125 4.84 10.20 -5.06
N GLN A 126 3.73 10.08 -5.77
CA GLN A 126 2.77 9.00 -5.56
C GLN A 126 2.46 8.26 -6.86
N ILE A 127 2.41 6.94 -6.74
CA ILE A 127 1.87 6.01 -7.71
C ILE A 127 0.48 5.61 -7.20
N PHE A 128 -0.54 5.81 -8.03
CA PHE A 128 -1.86 5.24 -7.78
C PHE A 128 -2.07 4.02 -8.68
N CYS A 129 -2.47 2.90 -8.11
CA CYS A 129 -2.65 1.64 -8.80
C CYS A 129 -4.14 1.30 -8.89
N ILE A 130 -4.65 1.15 -10.11
CA ILE A 130 -5.93 0.50 -10.40
C ILE A 130 -5.64 -0.75 -11.22
N ASP A 131 -6.60 -1.65 -11.39
CA ASP A 131 -6.39 -2.84 -12.20
C ASP A 131 -7.57 -3.16 -13.11
N VAL A 132 -7.26 -3.85 -14.21
CA VAL A 132 -8.23 -4.21 -15.25
C VAL A 132 -9.36 -5.11 -14.71
N ALA A 133 -9.06 -5.99 -13.75
CA ALA A 133 -10.07 -6.86 -13.15
C ALA A 133 -11.05 -6.11 -12.23
N GLY A 134 -10.72 -4.89 -11.80
CA GLY A 134 -11.64 -4.00 -11.08
C GLY A 134 -12.73 -3.37 -11.96
N GLY A 135 -12.63 -3.52 -13.29
CA GLY A 135 -13.60 -3.01 -14.27
C GLY A 135 -13.09 -1.80 -15.05
N GLY A 136 -13.38 -1.78 -16.35
CA GLY A 136 -12.94 -0.72 -17.27
C GLY A 136 -13.57 0.66 -17.02
N ASP A 137 -14.58 0.75 -16.17
CA ASP A 137 -15.22 2.02 -15.78
C ASP A 137 -14.48 2.73 -14.65
N VAL A 138 -13.61 2.04 -13.91
CA VAL A 138 -12.89 2.59 -12.75
C VAL A 138 -12.07 3.80 -13.15
N ALA A 139 -11.40 3.76 -14.31
CA ALA A 139 -10.63 4.89 -14.84
C ALA A 139 -11.49 6.16 -15.05
N ARG A 140 -12.78 6.02 -15.38
CA ARG A 140 -13.70 7.14 -15.61
C ARG A 140 -14.35 7.67 -14.33
N LYS A 141 -14.35 6.88 -13.24
CA LYS A 141 -14.91 7.31 -11.94
C LYS A 141 -14.11 8.46 -11.32
N GLY A 142 -12.87 8.67 -11.76
CA GLY A 142 -12.04 9.80 -11.35
C GLY A 142 -11.67 9.74 -9.87
N GLY A 143 -11.53 10.91 -9.27
CA GLY A 143 -11.12 11.08 -7.88
C GLY A 143 -9.63 11.39 -7.72
N PRO A 144 -9.22 11.87 -6.53
CA PRO A 144 -7.87 12.36 -6.26
C PRO A 144 -6.74 11.43 -6.71
N GLY A 145 -6.86 10.12 -6.43
CA GLY A 145 -5.85 9.13 -6.78
C GLY A 145 -5.74 8.95 -8.30
N ILE A 146 -6.87 8.86 -8.99
CA ILE A 146 -6.89 8.68 -10.45
C ILE A 146 -6.50 9.96 -11.18
N GLU A 147 -7.01 11.12 -10.77
CA GLU A 147 -6.85 12.37 -11.51
C GLU A 147 -5.51 13.05 -11.25
N ARG A 148 -4.95 12.92 -10.04
CA ARG A 148 -3.89 13.83 -9.55
C ARG A 148 -2.64 13.15 -9.01
N ALA A 149 -2.61 11.82 -8.93
CA ALA A 149 -1.36 11.10 -8.65
C ALA A 149 -0.28 11.40 -9.69
N ASP A 150 0.99 11.46 -9.29
CA ASP A 150 2.12 11.71 -10.18
C ASP A 150 2.26 10.64 -11.26
N LEU A 151 1.88 9.39 -10.94
CA LEU A 151 1.70 8.30 -11.89
C LEU A 151 0.43 7.52 -11.58
N LEU A 152 -0.36 7.23 -12.61
CA LEU A 152 -1.40 6.20 -12.55
C LEU A 152 -0.89 4.92 -13.23
N VAL A 153 -1.03 3.79 -12.55
CA VAL A 153 -0.78 2.47 -13.10
C VAL A 153 -2.12 1.76 -13.33
N VAL A 154 -2.36 1.34 -14.57
CA VAL A 154 -3.43 0.42 -14.95
C VAL A 154 -2.82 -0.97 -14.99
N ASN A 155 -2.96 -1.72 -13.90
CA ASN A 155 -2.31 -3.00 -13.66
C ASN A 155 -3.11 -4.20 -14.22
N LYS A 156 -2.44 -5.35 -14.31
CA LYS A 156 -3.00 -6.63 -14.75
C LYS A 156 -3.64 -6.57 -16.14
N THR A 157 -3.01 -5.85 -17.06
CA THR A 157 -3.53 -5.64 -18.42
C THR A 157 -3.70 -6.95 -19.20
N ASP A 158 -2.96 -7.99 -18.85
CA ASP A 158 -3.11 -9.33 -19.41
C ASP A 158 -4.43 -10.02 -19.04
N LEU A 159 -5.15 -9.54 -18.02
CA LEU A 159 -6.43 -10.11 -17.62
C LEU A 159 -7.64 -9.59 -18.40
N GLY A 160 -7.47 -8.58 -19.28
CA GLY A 160 -8.59 -7.95 -19.99
C GLY A 160 -9.51 -8.92 -20.73
N VAL A 161 -8.92 -9.94 -21.37
CA VAL A 161 -9.64 -11.01 -22.08
C VAL A 161 -10.51 -11.89 -21.18
N HIS A 162 -10.24 -11.91 -19.87
CA HIS A 162 -10.97 -12.74 -18.90
C HIS A 162 -12.11 -11.99 -18.21
N VAL A 163 -12.16 -10.66 -18.33
CA VAL A 163 -13.13 -9.80 -17.63
C VAL A 163 -13.87 -8.84 -18.58
N ASP A 164 -13.76 -9.06 -19.89
CA ASP A 164 -14.38 -8.24 -20.94
C ASP A 164 -14.05 -6.74 -20.83
N VAL A 165 -12.78 -6.43 -20.48
CA VAL A 165 -12.26 -5.06 -20.42
C VAL A 165 -11.15 -4.90 -21.43
N ASP A 166 -11.24 -3.87 -22.28
CA ASP A 166 -10.16 -3.43 -23.15
C ASP A 166 -9.16 -2.54 -22.37
N PRO A 167 -7.93 -3.02 -22.11
CA PRO A 167 -6.93 -2.24 -21.39
C PRO A 167 -6.51 -0.96 -22.12
N ALA A 168 -6.50 -0.97 -23.46
CA ALA A 168 -6.12 0.19 -24.25
C ALA A 168 -7.17 1.30 -24.14
N GLN A 169 -8.46 0.93 -24.14
CA GLN A 169 -9.54 1.87 -23.87
C GLN A 169 -9.46 2.42 -22.45
N MET A 170 -9.23 1.55 -21.45
CA MET A 170 -9.11 1.98 -20.05
C MET A 170 -7.95 2.98 -19.83
N VAL A 171 -6.81 2.78 -20.49
CA VAL A 171 -5.68 3.72 -20.47
C VAL A 171 -6.03 5.04 -21.17
N THR A 172 -6.79 4.99 -22.26
CA THR A 172 -7.26 6.18 -22.97
C THR A 172 -8.18 7.02 -22.07
N ASP A 173 -9.14 6.37 -21.42
CA ASP A 173 -10.06 7.01 -20.48
C ASP A 173 -9.30 7.63 -19.30
N ALA A 174 -8.35 6.89 -18.72
CA ALA A 174 -7.49 7.38 -17.65
C ALA A 174 -6.71 8.65 -18.06
N ARG A 175 -6.14 8.67 -19.27
CA ARG A 175 -5.42 9.86 -19.79
C ARG A 175 -6.34 11.05 -19.97
N ALA A 176 -7.58 10.83 -20.41
CA ALA A 176 -8.55 11.89 -20.64
C ALA A 176 -8.91 12.63 -19.33
N VAL A 177 -9.14 11.90 -18.24
CA VAL A 177 -9.46 12.52 -16.93
C VAL A 177 -8.25 13.14 -16.22
N ARG A 178 -7.03 12.72 -16.59
CA ARG A 178 -5.76 13.13 -15.97
C ARG A 178 -5.11 14.38 -16.56
N GLY A 179 -5.69 14.98 -17.60
CA GLY A 179 -5.18 16.23 -18.18
C GLY A 179 -3.72 16.16 -18.65
N GLY A 180 -3.23 14.99 -19.06
CA GLY A 180 -1.86 14.78 -19.54
C GLY A 180 -0.87 14.22 -18.51
N LEU A 181 -1.26 14.00 -17.25
CA LEU A 181 -0.42 13.29 -16.28
C LEU A 181 -0.16 11.84 -16.72
N PRO A 182 1.01 11.26 -16.41
CA PRO A 182 1.43 9.99 -17.00
C PRO A 182 0.55 8.82 -16.53
N VAL A 183 0.37 7.87 -17.45
CA VAL A 183 -0.36 6.61 -17.24
C VAL A 183 0.48 5.48 -17.80
N VAL A 184 0.77 4.48 -16.98
CA VAL A 184 1.46 3.24 -17.37
C VAL A 184 0.47 2.09 -17.36
N ALA A 185 0.32 1.44 -18.51
CA ALA A 185 -0.33 0.15 -18.63
C ALA A 185 0.68 -0.92 -18.19
N LEU A 186 0.35 -1.78 -17.23
CA LEU A 186 1.29 -2.71 -16.62
C LEU A 186 0.78 -4.16 -16.69
N SER A 187 1.67 -5.08 -17.05
CA SER A 187 1.51 -6.52 -16.80
C SER A 187 2.86 -7.09 -16.35
N GLN A 188 2.85 -7.98 -15.35
CA GLN A 188 4.06 -8.70 -14.94
C GLN A 188 4.60 -9.65 -16.01
N ARG A 189 3.79 -9.94 -17.04
CA ARG A 189 4.16 -10.79 -18.18
C ARG A 189 4.72 -10.00 -19.35
N ASP A 190 4.71 -8.67 -19.27
CA ASP A 190 5.20 -7.78 -20.32
C ASP A 190 6.41 -6.97 -19.81
N PRO A 191 7.64 -7.39 -20.15
CA PRO A 191 8.86 -6.66 -19.78
C PRO A 191 8.85 -5.19 -20.21
N ALA A 192 8.29 -4.88 -21.38
CA ALA A 192 8.27 -3.49 -21.86
C ALA A 192 7.40 -2.59 -20.98
N SER A 193 6.34 -3.14 -20.40
CA SER A 193 5.50 -2.43 -19.42
C SER A 193 6.21 -2.20 -18.09
N ILE A 194 7.04 -3.15 -17.65
CA ILE A 194 7.88 -3.04 -16.45
C ILE A 194 8.95 -1.96 -16.68
N ASP A 195 9.59 -1.96 -17.86
CA ASP A 195 10.59 -0.95 -18.23
C ASP A 195 10.00 0.46 -18.23
N ALA A 196 8.73 0.61 -18.65
CA ALA A 196 8.04 1.90 -18.61
C ALA A 196 7.84 2.41 -17.17
N LEU A 197 7.47 1.52 -16.23
CA LEU A 197 7.36 1.83 -14.81
C LEU A 197 8.73 2.22 -14.21
N VAL A 198 9.76 1.40 -14.47
CA VAL A 198 11.14 1.63 -14.00
C VAL A 198 11.67 2.97 -14.52
N ARG A 199 11.47 3.26 -15.80
CA ARG A 199 11.89 4.53 -16.42
C ARG A 199 11.25 5.74 -15.75
N TRP A 200 9.98 5.63 -15.37
CA TRP A 200 9.31 6.70 -14.63
C TRP A 200 9.95 6.91 -13.25
N VAL A 201 10.17 5.84 -12.48
CA VAL A 201 10.82 5.92 -11.15
C VAL A 201 12.22 6.55 -11.25
N LEU A 202 13.04 6.09 -12.19
CA LEU A 202 14.38 6.65 -12.40
C LEU A 202 14.34 8.12 -12.84
N SER A 203 13.35 8.53 -13.63
CA SER A 203 13.16 9.93 -14.02
C SER A 203 12.89 10.81 -12.78
N VAL A 204 12.00 10.37 -11.89
CA VAL A 204 11.69 11.11 -10.65
C VAL A 204 12.90 11.15 -9.71
N LEU A 205 13.61 10.03 -9.57
CA LEU A 205 14.83 9.96 -8.76
C LEU A 205 15.92 10.91 -9.26
N ASN A 206 16.12 10.99 -10.57
CA ASN A 206 17.08 11.92 -11.16
C ASN A 206 16.68 13.38 -10.93
N ALA A 207 15.40 13.72 -11.06
CA ALA A 207 14.90 15.05 -10.75
C ALA A 207 15.09 15.41 -9.26
N HIS A 208 14.83 14.46 -8.36
CA HIS A 208 15.00 14.62 -6.91
C HIS A 208 16.46 14.84 -6.51
N ARG A 209 17.36 13.99 -6.99
CA ARG A 209 18.81 14.13 -6.75
C ARG A 209 19.36 15.44 -7.33
N GLY A 210 18.78 15.92 -8.43
CA GLY A 210 19.11 17.22 -9.02
C GLY A 210 18.49 18.42 -8.31
N GLY A 211 17.67 18.22 -7.27
CA GLY A 211 16.96 19.30 -6.57
C GLY A 211 15.82 19.95 -7.37
N GLY A 212 15.44 19.35 -8.50
CA GLY A 212 14.37 19.85 -9.39
C GLY A 212 12.99 19.24 -9.14
N HIS A 213 12.89 18.26 -8.23
CA HIS A 213 11.61 17.67 -7.85
C HIS A 213 11.00 18.41 -6.67
N THR A 214 9.72 18.78 -6.78
CA THR A 214 8.95 19.39 -5.68
C THR A 214 7.73 18.52 -5.41
N PRO A 215 7.55 18.01 -4.18
CA PRO A 215 6.36 17.25 -3.81
C PRO A 215 5.10 18.07 -4.03
N THR A 216 4.12 17.48 -4.72
CA THR A 216 2.84 18.14 -5.01
C THR A 216 1.76 17.51 -4.14
N ASP A 217 0.99 18.33 -3.41
CA ASP A 217 -0.20 17.86 -2.72
C ASP A 217 -1.29 17.58 -3.77
N PRO A 218 -1.79 16.33 -3.90
CA PRO A 218 -2.91 16.02 -4.79
C PRO A 218 -4.24 16.62 -4.30
N GLY A 219 -4.28 17.48 -3.27
CA GLY A 219 -5.50 18.11 -2.78
C GLY A 219 -6.38 17.13 -2.01
N PRO A 220 -7.31 17.62 -1.17
CA PRO A 220 -7.98 16.81 -0.15
C PRO A 220 -8.72 15.60 -0.74
N MET A 221 -8.97 14.59 0.09
CA MET A 221 -9.92 13.54 -0.26
C MET A 221 -11.28 14.18 -0.55
N ALA A 222 -12.05 13.60 -1.46
CA ALA A 222 -13.38 14.14 -1.76
C ALA A 222 -14.22 14.15 -0.46
N PRO A 223 -14.88 15.26 -0.11
CA PRO A 223 -15.69 15.32 1.09
C PRO A 223 -16.82 14.27 1.02
N HIS A 224 -17.03 13.54 2.12
CA HIS A 224 -18.18 12.67 2.27
C HIS A 224 -19.39 13.50 2.68
N PHE A 225 -20.42 13.56 1.84
CA PHE A 225 -21.68 14.21 2.16
C PHE A 225 -22.64 13.20 2.79
N HIS A 226 -23.08 13.46 4.03
CA HIS A 226 -24.23 12.78 4.60
C HIS A 226 -25.49 13.52 4.13
N PHE A 227 -26.26 12.92 3.22
CA PHE A 227 -27.63 13.34 3.03
C PHE A 227 -28.41 12.94 4.29
N HIS A 228 -28.65 13.90 5.17
CA HIS A 228 -29.72 13.78 6.14
C HIS A 228 -31.03 13.80 5.33
N ALA A 229 -31.68 12.65 5.23
CA ALA A 229 -33.04 12.58 4.75
C ALA A 229 -33.95 13.11 5.85
N ASP A 230 -34.04 14.43 5.97
CA ASP A 230 -35.12 15.05 6.73
C ASP A 230 -36.39 14.90 5.89
N ALA A 231 -37.21 13.92 6.27
CA ALA A 231 -38.60 13.86 5.87
C ALA A 231 -39.36 14.94 6.66
N ASP A 232 -39.89 15.90 5.91
CA ASP A 232 -41.02 16.78 6.22
C ASP A 232 -40.88 17.74 7.43
N ALA A 233 -40.66 19.02 7.15
CA ALA A 233 -41.66 20.07 7.41
C ALA A 233 -41.19 21.45 6.92
N ASP A 234 -42.10 22.10 6.19
CA ASP A 234 -42.00 23.44 5.64
C ASP A 234 -41.76 24.57 6.66
N ALA A 235 -41.08 25.62 6.16
CA ALA A 235 -41.26 27.05 6.44
C ALA A 235 -40.85 27.65 7.81
N ASP A 236 -39.83 28.52 7.71
CA ASP A 236 -39.74 29.89 8.26
C ASP A 236 -40.11 30.15 9.73
N GLY A 237 -39.10 30.51 10.53
CA GLY A 237 -39.31 31.27 11.76
C GLY A 237 -38.10 31.31 12.68
N GLU A 238 -37.36 32.42 12.68
CA GLU A 238 -36.61 32.87 13.86
C GLU A 238 -37.56 32.84 15.08
N HIS A 239 -37.11 32.40 16.27
CA HIS A 239 -37.39 33.06 17.56
C HIS A 239 -36.76 32.34 18.76
N GLU A 240 -36.33 33.17 19.71
CA GLU A 240 -35.63 32.92 20.96
C GLU A 240 -36.40 32.02 21.96
N HIS A 241 -35.65 31.31 22.80
CA HIS A 241 -36.21 30.63 23.97
C HIS A 241 -36.43 31.62 25.13
N GLY A 242 -37.69 31.95 25.38
CA GLY A 242 -38.17 32.60 26.60
C GLY A 242 -39.02 31.63 27.45
N GLU A 243 -38.76 31.62 28.75
CA GLU A 243 -39.38 30.74 29.75
C GLU A 243 -40.90 30.91 29.92
N GLY A 244 -41.57 29.81 30.31
CA GLY A 244 -42.66 29.85 31.30
C GLY A 244 -44.03 29.31 30.85
N GLY A 245 -44.63 28.51 31.75
CA GLY A 245 -46.07 28.60 32.01
C GLY A 245 -46.98 27.49 31.45
N HIS A 246 -47.33 26.56 32.36
CA HIS A 246 -48.62 25.88 32.53
C HIS A 246 -49.75 26.02 31.49
N GLY A 247 -50.37 24.89 31.13
CA GLY A 247 -51.74 24.84 30.62
C GLY A 247 -52.21 23.44 30.22
N GLU A 248 -52.96 22.77 31.11
CA GLU A 248 -53.84 21.64 30.78
C GLU A 248 -54.97 22.07 29.83
N HIS A 249 -55.45 21.18 28.95
CA HIS A 249 -56.86 20.96 28.51
C HIS A 249 -56.84 19.77 27.53
N GLY A 250 -57.69 18.73 27.51
CA GLY A 250 -58.96 18.46 28.20
C GLY A 250 -60.02 17.97 27.20
N HIS A 251 -60.07 16.64 26.95
CA HIS A 251 -61.21 15.79 26.48
C HIS A 251 -61.86 16.10 25.10
N VAL A 252 -62.54 15.20 24.36
CA VAL A 252 -63.62 14.23 24.70
C VAL A 252 -63.77 13.16 23.61
N HIS A 253 -64.22 11.96 24.02
CA HIS A 253 -64.53 10.75 23.25
C HIS A 253 -65.85 10.79 22.44
N GLY A 254 -65.92 9.96 21.40
CA GLY A 254 -67.18 9.54 20.76
C GLY A 254 -67.07 8.17 20.09
N GLU A 255 -67.72 7.16 20.66
CA GLU A 255 -68.11 5.86 20.10
C GLU A 255 -69.59 5.62 20.51
N PRO A 256 -70.37 4.62 20.02
CA PRO A 256 -70.00 3.41 19.24
C PRO A 256 -71.00 3.02 18.09
N ALA A 257 -70.71 1.95 17.32
CA ALA A 257 -71.59 0.76 17.17
C ALA A 257 -71.16 -0.26 16.07
N ARG A 258 -70.64 -1.40 16.54
CA ARG A 258 -70.89 -2.84 16.21
C ARG A 258 -71.09 -3.32 14.75
N GLY A 259 -70.28 -4.32 14.38
CA GLY A 259 -70.58 -5.28 13.29
C GLY A 259 -69.55 -6.40 13.10
N VAL A 260 -69.66 -7.46 13.91
CA VAL A 260 -69.36 -8.91 13.70
C VAL A 260 -68.21 -9.35 12.77
N GLY A 261 -67.26 -10.12 13.34
CA GLY A 261 -66.37 -11.04 12.61
C GLY A 261 -65.45 -11.79 13.57
N GLU A 262 -65.76 -13.06 13.85
CA GLU A 262 -64.96 -13.93 14.72
C GLU A 262 -63.64 -14.40 14.07
N SER A 263 -62.67 -14.50 14.97
CA SER A 263 -61.30 -15.05 14.99
C SER A 263 -60.99 -16.33 14.19
N HIS A 264 -59.72 -16.49 13.78
CA HIS A 264 -58.76 -17.41 14.44
C HIS A 264 -57.29 -17.13 14.06
N ASP A 265 -56.43 -17.25 15.07
CA ASP A 265 -54.99 -16.95 15.18
C ASP A 265 -54.03 -17.87 14.41
N HIS A 266 -52.79 -17.40 14.20
CA HIS A 266 -51.59 -18.14 14.64
C HIS A 266 -50.42 -17.19 15.01
N ALA A 267 -49.68 -17.63 16.02
CA ALA A 267 -48.76 -16.88 16.88
C ALA A 267 -47.28 -16.92 16.42
N HIS A 268 -46.49 -15.94 16.90
CA HIS A 268 -45.06 -16.05 17.09
C HIS A 268 -44.68 -15.70 18.54
N ALA A 269 -44.07 -16.66 19.25
CA ALA A 269 -43.26 -16.47 20.46
C ALA A 269 -41.88 -15.89 20.05
N GLY A 270 -41.18 -15.02 20.78
CA GLY A 270 -41.09 -14.78 22.22
C GLY A 270 -39.82 -15.43 22.78
N ASN A 271 -38.79 -14.67 23.18
CA ASN A 271 -38.50 -14.39 24.59
C ASN A 271 -37.20 -13.58 24.83
N GLU A 272 -37.22 -12.82 25.93
CA GLU A 272 -36.25 -11.85 26.46
C GLU A 272 -35.27 -12.46 27.49
N HIS A 273 -34.13 -11.79 27.74
CA HIS A 273 -33.32 -11.83 28.98
C HIS A 273 -32.51 -10.50 29.05
N GLY A 274 -32.30 -9.75 30.14
CA GLY A 274 -32.46 -9.95 31.59
C GLY A 274 -31.18 -9.47 32.31
N HIS A 275 -31.18 -8.25 32.88
CA HIS A 275 -30.06 -7.65 33.65
C HIS A 275 -30.02 -8.12 35.12
N VAL A 276 -28.81 -8.26 35.70
CA VAL A 276 -28.60 -8.39 37.16
C VAL A 276 -27.30 -7.68 37.60
N HIS A 277 -27.37 -6.94 38.72
CA HIS A 277 -26.27 -6.27 39.44
C HIS A 277 -25.61 -7.16 40.51
N GLY A 278 -24.36 -6.90 40.87
CA GLY A 278 -23.72 -7.38 42.10
C GLY A 278 -22.38 -6.69 42.44
N GLU A 279 -22.30 -6.04 43.60
CA GLU A 279 -21.08 -5.48 44.23
C GLU A 279 -20.30 -6.57 45.01
N HIS A 280 -18.95 -6.50 45.04
CA HIS A 280 -18.12 -6.34 46.26
C HIS A 280 -16.59 -6.59 46.07
N ALA A 281 -15.82 -5.54 46.39
CA ALA A 281 -14.59 -5.45 47.22
C ALA A 281 -13.42 -6.47 47.16
N ARG A 282 -12.26 -5.90 46.76
CA ARG A 282 -10.88 -5.95 47.35
C ARG A 282 -10.16 -7.31 47.55
N ARG A 283 -8.97 -7.43 46.93
CA ARG A 283 -7.65 -7.46 47.63
C ARG A 283 -6.45 -7.40 46.68
N VAL A 284 -5.40 -6.77 47.20
CA VAL A 284 -4.08 -6.44 46.65
C VAL A 284 -3.11 -7.62 46.81
N GLY A 285 -2.14 -7.77 45.91
CA GLY A 285 -0.96 -8.62 46.08
C GLY A 285 0.06 -8.46 44.95
N GLU A 286 1.12 -7.70 45.21
CA GLU A 286 2.36 -7.61 44.42
C GLU A 286 3.26 -8.88 44.58
N PRO A 287 4.30 -9.06 43.74
CA PRO A 287 5.05 -10.30 43.62
C PRO A 287 6.28 -10.37 44.55
N HIS A 288 6.66 -11.60 44.92
CA HIS A 288 7.97 -11.91 45.50
C HIS A 288 8.70 -12.92 44.61
N GLY A 289 9.96 -12.63 44.28
CA GLY A 289 10.89 -13.57 43.66
C GLY A 289 11.65 -14.40 44.69
N GLU A 290 12.37 -15.43 44.23
CA GLU A 290 13.74 -15.75 44.63
C GLU A 290 14.31 -16.96 43.84
N HIS A 291 15.64 -16.98 43.86
CA HIS A 291 16.64 -17.71 43.07
C HIS A 291 16.68 -19.25 43.18
N ALA A 292 17.30 -19.92 42.18
CA ALA A 292 18.38 -20.91 42.39
C ALA A 292 19.04 -21.37 41.06
N HIS A 293 20.28 -21.83 41.20
CA HIS A 293 21.37 -21.99 40.25
C HIS A 293 21.56 -23.42 39.67
N ALA A 294 22.31 -23.48 38.54
CA ALA A 294 23.31 -24.51 38.12
C ALA A 294 22.79 -25.92 37.75
N GLU A 295 23.37 -26.78 36.89
CA GLU A 295 24.64 -26.99 36.17
C GLU A 295 24.27 -27.62 34.80
N GLY A 296 24.98 -27.49 33.67
CA GLY A 296 26.30 -28.04 33.40
C GLY A 296 26.22 -29.48 32.89
N GLU A 297 26.24 -29.72 31.56
CA GLU A 297 26.74 -30.98 31.02
C GLU A 297 27.31 -30.80 29.59
N GLN A 298 28.61 -31.01 29.51
CA GLN A 298 29.41 -31.16 28.30
C GLN A 298 29.38 -32.64 27.89
N GLY A 299 29.19 -32.90 26.60
CA GLY A 299 29.40 -34.22 26.00
C GLY A 299 30.38 -34.13 24.83
N ASP A 300 31.66 -34.35 25.12
CA ASP A 300 32.73 -34.62 24.15
C ASP A 300 32.70 -36.12 23.78
N VAL A 301 32.63 -36.46 22.49
CA VAL A 301 33.20 -37.71 21.98
C VAL A 301 33.88 -37.47 20.63
N ARG A 302 35.21 -37.39 20.72
CA ARG A 302 36.23 -37.59 19.68
C ARG A 302 36.03 -38.86 18.85
N GLY A 303 36.43 -38.83 17.57
CA GLY A 303 36.54 -40.05 16.76
C GLY A 303 37.05 -39.89 15.33
N GLN A 304 38.31 -39.46 15.19
CA GLN A 304 39.26 -39.65 14.09
C GLN A 304 38.85 -40.52 12.87
N ARG A 305 39.15 -40.05 11.65
CA ARG A 305 40.16 -40.66 10.76
C ARG A 305 40.46 -39.80 9.53
N GLU A 306 41.76 -39.62 9.32
CA GLU A 306 42.43 -39.00 8.19
C GLU A 306 42.39 -39.93 6.97
N HIS A 307 42.25 -39.36 5.77
CA HIS A 307 42.91 -39.85 4.55
C HIS A 307 43.10 -38.67 3.59
N GLY A 308 44.35 -38.37 3.29
CA GLY A 308 44.77 -37.40 2.27
C GLY A 308 45.13 -38.06 0.93
N CYS A 309 45.66 -37.20 0.05
CA CYS A 309 46.19 -37.42 -1.30
C CYS A 309 45.12 -37.45 -2.41
N GLY A 310 45.23 -36.71 -3.51
CA GLY A 310 46.30 -35.83 -3.99
C GLY A 310 45.90 -35.20 -5.33
N GLU A 311 46.50 -34.07 -5.65
CA GLU A 311 46.55 -33.52 -7.01
C GLU A 311 47.47 -34.40 -7.90
N PRO A 312 47.30 -34.30 -9.22
CA PRO A 312 48.48 -33.95 -10.01
C PRO A 312 48.16 -32.93 -11.12
N GLY A 313 49.08 -31.97 -11.30
CA GLY A 313 49.27 -31.33 -12.59
C GLY A 313 50.40 -32.00 -13.36
N HIS A 314 50.30 -32.09 -14.70
CA HIS A 314 51.40 -31.76 -15.61
C HIS A 314 50.97 -31.64 -17.09
N ALA A 315 51.88 -30.99 -17.83
CA ALA A 315 51.84 -30.39 -19.16
C ALA A 315 51.82 -31.32 -20.40
N GLY A 316 51.70 -30.67 -21.58
CA GLY A 316 52.13 -31.15 -22.91
C GLY A 316 51.11 -30.78 -23.99
N ASP A 317 51.17 -29.62 -24.65
CA ASP A 317 52.03 -29.25 -25.80
C ASP A 317 51.90 -30.16 -27.03
N HIS A 318 51.25 -29.65 -28.09
CA HIS A 318 51.54 -29.96 -29.50
C HIS A 318 50.97 -28.84 -30.39
N GLY A 319 51.89 -28.07 -30.98
CA GLY A 319 51.60 -27.14 -32.08
C GLY A 319 51.64 -27.82 -33.46
N CYS A 320 51.05 -27.12 -34.45
CA CYS A 320 51.54 -26.90 -35.82
C CYS A 320 50.52 -25.99 -36.52
N ALA A 321 50.95 -24.77 -36.86
CA ALA A 321 51.28 -24.32 -38.22
C ALA A 321 50.02 -23.92 -39.02
N ASP A 322 49.76 -22.61 -39.12
CA ASP A 322 50.19 -21.73 -40.23
C ASP A 322 49.59 -22.14 -41.58
N ASP A 323 48.68 -21.31 -42.11
CA ASP A 323 48.81 -20.81 -43.48
C ASP A 323 47.88 -19.60 -43.75
N THR A 324 48.54 -18.47 -44.02
CA THR A 324 48.30 -17.47 -45.08
C THR A 324 46.85 -17.15 -45.50
N ALA A 325 46.33 -15.95 -45.25
CA ALA A 325 46.55 -14.70 -46.01
C ALA A 325 45.52 -14.41 -47.14
N SER A 326 45.05 -13.16 -47.15
CA SER A 326 44.73 -12.32 -48.32
C SER A 326 43.28 -12.19 -48.81
N GLY A 327 42.87 -10.92 -49.00
CA GLY A 327 41.91 -10.45 -50.02
C GLY A 327 40.54 -10.00 -49.45
N LEU A 328 40.26 -8.71 -49.19
CA LEU A 328 39.93 -7.58 -50.10
C LEU A 328 38.67 -7.74 -50.99
N HIS A 329 37.89 -6.64 -51.02
CA HIS A 329 36.70 -6.25 -51.81
C HIS A 329 35.32 -6.56 -51.18
N GLU A 330 34.49 -5.58 -50.74
CA GLU A 330 33.99 -4.31 -51.31
C GLU A 330 32.88 -4.49 -52.38
N ARG A 331 31.80 -3.68 -52.22
CA ARG A 331 30.63 -3.38 -53.10
C ARG A 331 29.36 -4.20 -52.85
N GLN A 332 28.34 -3.57 -52.25
CA GLN A 332 27.26 -2.78 -52.90
C GLN A 332 26.35 -3.63 -53.79
N HIS A 333 25.06 -3.70 -53.43
CA HIS A 333 23.98 -3.44 -54.38
C HIS A 333 22.71 -3.02 -53.63
N ALA A 334 22.25 -1.82 -53.95
CA ALA A 334 20.88 -1.38 -53.76
C ALA A 334 20.01 -1.91 -54.90
N HIS A 335 18.76 -2.25 -54.58
CA HIS A 335 17.58 -1.79 -55.30
C HIS A 335 16.33 -1.93 -54.43
#